data_AF-A0A815TQY8-F1
#
_entry.id   AF-A0A815TQY8-F1
#
_cell.length_a   1.000
_cell.length_b   1.000
_cell.length_c   1.000
_cell.angle_alpha   90.00
_cell.angle_beta   90.00
_cell.angle_gamma   90.00
#
_symmetry.space_group_name_H-M   'P 1'
#
loop_
_entity.id
_entity.type
_entity.pdbx_description
1 polymer ?
#
loop_
_entity_poly.entity_id
_entity_poly.type
_entity_poly.pdbx_seq_one_letter_code
_entity_poly.pdbx_strand_id
1 'polypeptide(L)'
;MVSRRQIQLYNLKYRQKLQHRRAISKSFDLHFKAKQNARQRKCRQRKKEAQKNVAIVPISSSTKIDSRKVEGAKRRRANARKSKNEAEKLLKQVQQLQKENRAIKRLLSQQRSAEVNDVNTTTATSPTHLFINNISPSSKKRATKRLLSEKENLPRGSVSKLRKLGVNLSNNYDPPSSTPSILQKEIEDFLCQDDISKQAPDKKKQLHGKQIRYLLHHLSTVHQRFVTETGNSCHYSTFTRYVPDFVIKPNANDWGTCLCVTCLNPQMKFEKLQNLKSRYSIIKSVLIDGLTDITELVTDEIKTKDFKSNLAILKDEQFTITYSEWIKKKNDESNILVSTKTTITSFIADFVNKFTNEIENLTHHIDRMRQQFRAAKNARQMAMEEDDVATIHLDWSENFKLKQARQDKGAKFKRHGALTMPLFRRNKIISHINVIIDGTDKLLDRWRARPSGQIHTDIIEQCQNLLLEVFGLIAFDYDLETLDNNNSGNKNELTKALRDIMSIFRMVLYAPRIIPIIYLKLSSRHQRAQVTVERYLNKMVEQEMAESPDSIAQRKKTSLIASLVSALQTDEKAEAKKKEEDKKGKIYS
;
A
#
# COMPACT_ATOMS: atom_id res chain seq x y z
N MET A 1 -38.32 -20.29 -14.09
CA MET A 1 -38.77 -19.01 -14.69
C MET A 1 -38.71 -17.93 -13.61
N VAL A 2 -38.12 -16.75 -13.86
CA VAL A 2 -38.12 -15.64 -12.89
C VAL A 2 -39.52 -15.03 -12.88
N SER A 3 -40.22 -15.05 -11.73
CA SER A 3 -41.60 -14.58 -11.67
C SER A 3 -41.66 -13.06 -11.92
N ARG A 4 -42.74 -12.58 -12.56
CA ARG A 4 -42.97 -11.13 -12.80
C ARG A 4 -42.79 -10.30 -11.52
N ARG A 5 -43.08 -10.88 -10.36
CA ARG A 5 -42.93 -10.27 -9.03
C ARG A 5 -41.47 -9.99 -8.66
N GLN A 6 -40.53 -10.86 -9.05
CA GLN A 6 -39.09 -10.63 -8.80
C GLN A 6 -38.53 -9.49 -9.66
N ILE A 7 -39.01 -9.34 -10.90
CA ILE A 7 -38.61 -8.23 -11.78
C ILE A 7 -39.15 -6.89 -11.24
N GLN A 8 -40.38 -6.86 -10.74
CA GLN A 8 -40.96 -5.67 -10.11
C GLN A 8 -40.19 -5.25 -8.84
N LEU A 9 -39.84 -6.21 -7.97
CA LEU A 9 -39.03 -5.95 -6.78
C LEU A 9 -37.63 -5.43 -7.12
N TYR A 10 -36.99 -5.98 -8.16
CA TYR A 10 -35.70 -5.49 -8.63
C TYR A 10 -35.78 -4.04 -9.12
N ASN A 11 -36.78 -3.72 -9.94
CA ASN A 11 -36.99 -2.37 -10.46
C ASN A 11 -37.31 -1.37 -9.35
N LEU A 12 -38.05 -1.77 -8.32
CA LEU A 12 -38.34 -0.94 -7.15
C LEU A 12 -37.05 -0.61 -6.38
N LYS A 13 -36.23 -1.64 -6.07
CA LYS A 13 -34.92 -1.44 -5.40
C LYS A 13 -33.98 -0.57 -6.22
N TYR A 14 -33.98 -0.72 -7.54
CA TYR A 14 -33.18 0.12 -8.43
C TYR A 14 -33.63 1.60 -8.38
N ARG A 15 -34.94 1.87 -8.42
CA ARG A 15 -35.48 3.24 -8.30
C ARG A 15 -35.14 3.89 -6.95
N GLN A 16 -35.28 3.15 -5.84
CA GLN A 16 -34.89 3.62 -4.51
C GLN A 16 -33.40 3.98 -4.44
N LYS A 17 -32.53 3.12 -4.98
CA LYS A 17 -31.09 3.37 -5.06
C LYS A 17 -30.76 4.61 -5.89
N LEU A 18 -31.50 4.85 -6.97
CA LEU A 18 -31.33 6.03 -7.83
C LEU A 18 -31.76 7.32 -7.10
N GLN A 19 -32.88 7.29 -6.37
CA GLN A 19 -33.36 8.41 -5.56
C GLN A 19 -32.37 8.75 -4.44
N HIS A 20 -31.83 7.74 -3.75
CA HIS A 20 -30.83 7.96 -2.70
C HIS A 20 -29.54 8.61 -3.25
N ARG A 21 -29.06 8.17 -4.42
CA ARG A 21 -27.91 8.81 -5.10
C ARG A 21 -28.18 10.28 -5.48
N ARG A 22 -29.39 10.60 -5.94
CA ARG A 22 -29.80 11.99 -6.23
C ARG A 22 -29.86 12.85 -4.96
N ALA A 23 -30.34 12.31 -3.84
CA ALA A 23 -30.37 13.01 -2.56
C ALA A 23 -28.96 13.32 -2.04
N ILE A 24 -28.04 12.35 -2.13
CA ILE A 24 -26.63 12.54 -1.77
C ILE A 24 -25.98 13.63 -2.64
N SER A 25 -26.20 13.59 -3.96
CA SER A 25 -25.68 14.60 -4.88
C SER A 25 -26.17 16.02 -4.53
N LYS A 26 -27.48 16.17 -4.26
CA LYS A 26 -28.06 17.47 -3.83
C LYS A 26 -27.45 17.98 -2.52
N SER A 27 -27.19 17.08 -1.56
CA SER A 27 -26.54 17.44 -0.28
C SER A 27 -25.12 17.95 -0.48
N PHE A 28 -24.33 17.32 -1.36
CA PHE A 28 -23.00 17.80 -1.71
C PHE A 28 -23.01 19.18 -2.38
N ASP A 29 -23.94 19.42 -3.30
CA ASP A 29 -24.07 20.72 -3.97
C ASP A 29 -24.45 21.83 -2.99
N LEU A 30 -25.36 21.56 -2.05
CA LEU A 30 -25.74 22.50 -0.99
C LEU A 30 -24.56 22.82 -0.06
N HIS A 31 -23.80 21.80 0.37
CA HIS A 31 -22.63 21.99 1.20
C HIS A 31 -21.52 22.78 0.47
N PHE A 32 -21.31 22.52 -0.82
CA PHE A 32 -20.36 23.27 -1.63
C PHE A 32 -20.76 24.75 -1.76
N LYS A 33 -22.04 25.03 -2.08
CA LYS A 33 -22.59 26.40 -2.11
C LYS A 33 -22.45 27.11 -0.76
N ALA A 34 -22.76 26.43 0.35
CA ALA A 34 -22.62 26.99 1.69
C ALA A 34 -21.16 27.39 1.99
N LYS A 35 -20.19 26.53 1.62
CA LYS A 35 -18.75 26.81 1.80
C LYS A 35 -18.28 27.98 0.94
N GLN A 36 -18.77 28.10 -0.30
CA GLN A 36 -18.48 29.23 -1.18
C GLN A 36 -19.04 30.54 -0.61
N ASN A 37 -20.28 30.52 -0.12
CA ASN A 37 -20.91 31.67 0.54
C ASN A 37 -20.17 32.08 1.82
N ALA A 38 -19.73 31.12 2.64
CA ALA A 38 -18.92 31.40 3.83
C ALA A 38 -17.58 32.07 3.50
N ARG A 39 -16.91 31.63 2.42
CA ARG A 39 -15.68 32.28 1.93
C ARG A 39 -15.94 33.71 1.45
N GLN A 40 -17.03 33.94 0.71
CA GLN A 40 -17.42 35.28 0.27
C GLN A 40 -17.75 36.20 1.45
N ARG A 41 -18.47 35.70 2.48
CA ARG A 41 -18.74 36.44 3.72
C ARG A 41 -17.46 36.84 4.45
N LYS A 42 -16.51 35.92 4.64
CA LYS A 42 -15.20 36.24 5.24
C LYS A 42 -14.40 37.28 4.44
N CYS A 43 -14.45 37.22 3.11
CA CYS A 43 -13.80 38.22 2.26
C CYS A 43 -14.46 39.60 2.39
N ARG A 44 -15.79 39.68 2.42
CA ARG A 44 -16.53 40.93 2.66
C ARG A 44 -16.25 41.50 4.05
N GLN A 45 -16.18 40.65 5.07
CA GLN A 45 -15.87 41.06 6.45
C GLN A 45 -14.46 41.65 6.56
N ARG A 46 -13.45 40.99 5.98
CA ARG A 46 -12.07 41.53 5.91
C ARG A 46 -11.99 42.85 5.16
N LYS A 47 -12.78 43.04 4.11
CA LYS A 47 -12.86 44.34 3.41
C LYS A 47 -13.47 45.44 4.29
N LYS A 48 -14.53 45.11 5.06
CA LYS A 48 -15.15 46.05 6.00
C LYS A 48 -14.22 46.39 7.17
N GLU A 49 -13.51 45.41 7.72
CA GLU A 49 -12.48 45.63 8.76
C GLU A 49 -11.31 46.48 8.25
N ALA A 50 -10.82 46.19 7.04
CA ALA A 50 -9.78 47.02 6.40
C ALA A 50 -10.25 48.47 6.16
N GLN A 51 -11.51 48.68 5.76
CA GLN A 51 -12.07 50.04 5.60
C GLN A 51 -12.23 50.76 6.95
N LYS A 52 -12.68 50.07 8.01
CA LYS A 52 -12.75 50.65 9.36
C LYS A 52 -11.37 51.04 9.89
N ASN A 53 -10.35 50.21 9.67
CA ASN A 53 -8.99 50.48 10.13
C ASN A 53 -8.29 51.62 9.38
N VAL A 54 -8.75 51.96 8.16
CA VAL A 54 -8.26 53.14 7.41
C VAL A 54 -8.88 54.44 7.95
N ALA A 55 -10.02 54.39 8.64
CA ALA A 55 -10.72 55.58 9.15
C ALA A 55 -10.23 56.06 10.54
N ILE A 56 -9.32 55.35 11.21
CA ILE A 56 -8.89 55.64 12.60
C ILE A 56 -7.37 55.89 12.67
N VAL A 57 -6.77 56.47 11.63
CA VAL A 57 -5.37 56.94 11.72
C VAL A 57 -5.40 58.47 11.78
N PRO A 58 -5.17 59.08 12.96
CA PRO A 58 -5.00 60.52 13.07
C PRO A 58 -3.77 60.95 12.27
N ILE A 59 -3.97 62.00 11.49
CA ILE A 59 -2.95 62.66 10.66
C ILE A 59 -1.99 63.40 11.61
N SER A 60 -0.94 62.73 12.06
CA SER A 60 0.23 63.40 12.65
C SER A 60 1.46 62.48 12.64
N SER A 61 2.17 62.47 11.52
CA SER A 61 3.65 62.40 11.42
C SER A 61 4.04 61.98 10.01
N SER A 62 4.70 62.90 9.30
CA SER A 62 5.24 62.70 7.97
C SER A 62 6.41 61.71 8.00
N THR A 63 6.11 60.41 7.93
CA THR A 63 7.11 59.39 7.61
C THR A 63 7.15 59.22 6.10
N LYS A 64 8.31 59.52 5.51
CA LYS A 64 8.60 59.32 4.08
C LYS A 64 8.23 57.88 3.70
N ILE A 65 7.13 57.73 2.97
CA ILE A 65 6.67 56.43 2.47
C ILE A 65 7.71 55.93 1.49
N ASP A 66 8.45 54.91 1.92
CA ASP A 66 9.49 54.21 1.18
C ASP A 66 8.94 53.74 -0.18
N SER A 67 9.33 54.43 -1.25
CA SER A 67 8.84 54.23 -2.62
C SER A 67 9.02 52.78 -3.11
N ARG A 68 9.96 52.04 -2.51
CA ARG A 68 10.19 50.61 -2.77
C ARG A 68 9.00 49.73 -2.37
N LYS A 69 8.26 50.06 -1.31
CA LYS A 69 7.07 49.28 -0.88
C LYS A 69 5.89 49.45 -1.83
N VAL A 70 5.72 50.64 -2.41
CA VAL A 70 4.68 50.94 -3.40
C VAL A 70 4.94 50.20 -4.70
N GLU A 71 6.21 50.17 -5.16
CA GLU A 71 6.61 49.50 -6.39
C GLU A 71 6.47 47.96 -6.28
N GLY A 72 6.80 47.40 -5.11
CA GLY A 72 6.58 45.97 -4.82
C GLY A 72 5.10 45.57 -4.85
N ALA A 73 4.21 46.43 -4.35
CA ALA A 73 2.77 46.19 -4.39
C ALA A 73 2.20 46.26 -5.82
N LYS A 74 2.70 47.18 -6.67
CA LYS A 74 2.33 47.27 -8.09
C LYS A 74 2.75 46.01 -8.86
N ARG A 75 4.00 45.53 -8.68
CA ARG A 75 4.48 44.28 -9.31
C ARG A 75 3.66 43.06 -8.89
N ARG A 76 3.32 42.93 -7.60
CA ARG A 76 2.47 41.82 -7.11
C ARG A 76 1.07 41.84 -7.75
N ARG A 77 0.47 43.02 -7.92
CA ARG A 77 -0.83 43.17 -8.60
C ARG A 77 -0.75 42.81 -10.09
N ALA A 78 0.34 43.20 -10.77
CA ALA A 78 0.56 42.84 -12.17
C ALA A 78 0.72 41.32 -12.36
N ASN A 79 1.54 40.67 -11.53
CA ASN A 79 1.73 39.22 -11.58
C ASN A 79 0.44 38.44 -11.27
N ALA A 80 -0.36 38.89 -10.29
CA ALA A 80 -1.66 38.29 -9.99
C ALA A 80 -2.65 38.40 -11.16
N ARG A 81 -2.64 39.52 -11.90
CA ARG A 81 -3.46 39.68 -13.12
C ARG A 81 -2.99 38.74 -14.22
N LYS A 82 -1.68 38.60 -14.43
CA LYS A 82 -1.11 37.66 -15.42
C LYS A 82 -1.50 36.22 -15.13
N SER A 83 -1.34 35.78 -13.88
CA SER A 83 -1.73 34.42 -13.44
C SER A 83 -3.24 34.16 -13.59
N LYS A 84 -4.09 35.15 -13.30
CA LYS A 84 -5.54 35.04 -13.49
C LYS A 84 -5.90 34.85 -14.97
N ASN A 85 -5.30 35.64 -15.87
CA ASN A 85 -5.56 35.54 -17.32
C ASN A 85 -5.10 34.19 -17.89
N GLU A 86 -3.98 33.67 -17.40
CA GLU A 86 -3.45 32.36 -17.81
C GLU A 86 -4.35 31.20 -17.35
N ALA A 87 -4.83 31.24 -16.10
CA ALA A 87 -5.81 30.28 -15.59
C ALA A 87 -7.13 30.30 -16.40
N GLU A 88 -7.58 31.48 -16.82
CA GLU A 88 -8.78 31.63 -17.65
C GLU A 88 -8.58 31.08 -19.07
N LYS A 89 -7.38 31.27 -19.65
CA LYS A 89 -6.99 30.66 -20.94
C LYS A 89 -6.99 29.13 -20.88
N LEU A 90 -6.40 28.55 -19.83
CA LEU A 90 -6.39 27.11 -19.60
C LEU A 90 -7.80 26.53 -19.41
N LEU A 91 -8.67 27.24 -18.69
CA LEU A 91 -10.05 26.81 -18.48
C LEU A 91 -10.84 26.74 -19.81
N LYS A 92 -10.65 27.72 -20.70
CA LYS A 92 -11.25 27.70 -22.05
C LYS A 92 -10.73 26.53 -22.89
N GLN A 93 -9.44 26.21 -22.80
CA GLN A 93 -8.84 25.07 -23.51
C GLN A 93 -9.41 23.73 -23.03
N VAL A 94 -9.59 23.54 -21.71
CA VAL A 94 -10.21 22.32 -21.16
C VAL A 94 -11.67 22.19 -21.61
N GLN A 95 -12.43 23.28 -21.63
CA GLN A 95 -13.81 23.27 -22.13
C GLN A 95 -13.89 22.89 -23.62
N GLN A 96 -12.95 23.36 -24.43
CA GLN A 96 -12.85 23.01 -25.85
C GLN A 96 -12.56 21.52 -26.05
N LEU A 97 -11.55 20.96 -25.36
CA LEU A 97 -11.25 19.52 -25.39
C LEU A 97 -12.42 18.65 -24.94
N GLN A 98 -13.24 19.12 -23.99
CA GLN A 98 -14.44 18.42 -23.57
C GLN A 98 -15.54 18.42 -24.65
N LYS A 99 -15.66 19.50 -25.45
CA LYS A 99 -16.58 19.54 -26.59
C LYS A 99 -16.13 18.59 -27.71
N GLU A 100 -14.84 18.57 -28.02
CA GLU A 100 -14.25 17.66 -29.02
C GLU A 100 -14.44 16.20 -28.63
N ASN A 101 -14.18 15.83 -27.37
CA ASN A 101 -14.43 14.48 -26.88
C ASN A 101 -15.91 14.06 -26.98
N ARG A 102 -16.85 14.99 -26.82
CA ARG A 102 -18.28 14.72 -27.03
C ARG A 102 -18.60 14.53 -28.52
N ALA A 103 -17.97 15.28 -29.40
CA ALA A 103 -18.12 15.12 -30.85
C ALA A 103 -17.58 13.77 -31.34
N ILE A 104 -16.37 13.39 -30.90
CA ILE A 104 -15.77 12.08 -31.22
C ILE A 104 -16.66 10.93 -30.78
N LYS A 105 -17.24 11.00 -29.56
CA LYS A 105 -18.18 9.98 -29.09
C LYS A 105 -19.44 9.86 -29.96
N ARG A 106 -19.93 10.98 -30.50
CA ARG A 106 -21.08 10.97 -31.43
C ARG A 106 -20.71 10.34 -32.76
N LEU A 107 -19.55 10.69 -33.32
CA LEU A 107 -19.05 10.08 -34.56
C LEU A 107 -18.86 8.57 -34.42
N LEU A 108 -18.26 8.11 -33.33
CA LEU A 108 -18.11 6.67 -33.06
C LEU A 108 -19.46 5.95 -32.92
N SER A 109 -20.47 6.61 -32.35
CA SER A 109 -21.82 6.03 -32.28
C SER A 109 -22.52 5.96 -33.65
N GLN A 110 -22.24 6.93 -34.54
CA GLN A 110 -22.75 6.96 -35.91
C GLN A 110 -22.07 5.90 -36.78
N GLN A 111 -20.73 5.76 -36.69
CA GLN A 111 -20.01 4.69 -37.39
C GLN A 111 -20.50 3.29 -37.00
N ARG A 112 -20.69 3.05 -35.70
CA ARG A 112 -21.26 1.77 -35.22
C ARG A 112 -22.68 1.50 -35.70
N SER A 113 -23.47 2.53 -35.99
CA SER A 113 -24.82 2.34 -36.53
C SER A 113 -24.80 2.13 -38.05
N ALA A 114 -23.83 2.71 -38.77
CA ALA A 114 -23.62 2.45 -40.20
C ALA A 114 -23.06 1.02 -40.46
N GLU A 115 -22.06 0.58 -39.69
CA GLU A 115 -21.48 -0.77 -39.81
C GLU A 115 -22.49 -1.89 -39.54
N VAL A 116 -23.49 -1.65 -38.69
CA VAL A 116 -24.58 -2.62 -38.42
C VAL A 116 -25.57 -2.71 -39.59
N ASN A 117 -25.63 -1.70 -40.45
CA ASN A 117 -26.52 -1.70 -41.62
C ASN A 117 -25.86 -2.31 -42.86
N ASP A 118 -24.55 -2.11 -43.09
CA ASP A 118 -23.86 -2.64 -44.28
C ASP A 118 -23.62 -4.16 -44.25
N VAL A 119 -23.60 -4.78 -43.07
CA VAL A 119 -23.39 -6.24 -42.94
C VAL A 119 -24.64 -7.06 -43.32
N ASN A 120 -25.79 -6.42 -43.58
CA ASN A 120 -27.03 -7.12 -43.95
C ASN A 120 -27.26 -7.26 -45.47
N THR A 121 -26.37 -6.79 -46.34
CA THR A 121 -26.64 -6.71 -47.79
C THR A 121 -25.81 -7.60 -48.71
N THR A 122 -24.84 -8.38 -48.22
CA THR A 122 -24.05 -9.27 -49.09
C THR A 122 -23.65 -10.56 -48.41
N THR A 123 -24.40 -11.63 -48.69
CA THR A 123 -23.92 -12.96 -49.14
C THR A 123 -25.00 -14.01 -48.89
N ALA A 124 -25.63 -14.46 -49.97
CA ALA A 124 -26.51 -15.61 -49.98
C ALA A 124 -25.68 -16.89 -49.87
N THR A 125 -25.54 -17.46 -48.68
CA THR A 125 -25.18 -18.88 -48.51
C THR A 125 -25.94 -19.51 -47.34
N SER A 126 -26.72 -20.53 -47.68
CA SER A 126 -27.35 -21.56 -46.82
C SER A 126 -28.30 -21.10 -45.69
N PRO A 127 -29.61 -21.46 -45.75
CA PRO A 127 -30.65 -21.02 -44.79
C PRO A 127 -30.42 -21.40 -43.32
N THR A 128 -29.51 -22.34 -43.02
CA THR A 128 -29.35 -22.89 -41.67
C THR A 128 -28.29 -22.17 -40.82
N HIS A 129 -27.39 -21.40 -41.43
CA HIS A 129 -26.29 -20.73 -40.71
C HIS A 129 -26.61 -19.29 -40.25
N LEU A 130 -27.63 -18.67 -40.86
CA LEU A 130 -28.03 -17.28 -40.59
C LEU A 130 -28.84 -17.11 -39.29
N PHE A 131 -29.48 -18.16 -38.79
CA PHE A 131 -30.34 -18.02 -37.62
C PHE A 131 -29.61 -17.83 -36.30
N ILE A 132 -28.33 -18.24 -36.15
CA ILE A 132 -27.66 -18.18 -34.84
C ILE A 132 -26.79 -16.93 -34.70
N ASN A 133 -26.21 -16.40 -35.77
CA ASN A 133 -25.24 -15.30 -35.67
C ASN A 133 -25.87 -13.92 -35.43
N ASN A 134 -27.09 -13.69 -35.91
CA ASN A 134 -27.84 -12.43 -35.74
C ASN A 134 -28.70 -12.37 -34.47
N ILE A 135 -28.65 -13.41 -33.62
CA ILE A 135 -29.38 -13.42 -32.36
C ILE A 135 -28.64 -12.54 -31.34
N SER A 136 -29.38 -11.59 -30.73
CA SER A 136 -28.85 -10.77 -29.66
C SER A 136 -28.22 -11.63 -28.53
N PRO A 137 -27.20 -11.15 -27.81
CA PRO A 137 -26.54 -11.94 -26.75
C PRO A 137 -27.50 -12.50 -25.69
N SER A 138 -28.60 -11.81 -25.42
CA SER A 138 -29.65 -12.25 -24.48
C SER A 138 -30.50 -13.38 -25.04
N SER A 139 -30.82 -13.35 -26.33
CA SER A 139 -31.55 -14.42 -27.01
C SER A 139 -30.66 -15.64 -27.26
N LYS A 140 -29.34 -15.47 -27.50
CA LYS A 140 -28.37 -16.57 -27.49
C LYS A 140 -28.37 -17.27 -26.14
N LYS A 141 -28.25 -16.52 -25.03
CA LYS A 141 -28.34 -17.08 -23.67
C LYS A 141 -29.66 -17.83 -23.41
N ARG A 142 -30.80 -17.36 -23.91
CA ARG A 142 -32.08 -18.08 -23.79
C ARG A 142 -32.10 -19.37 -24.60
N ALA A 143 -31.63 -19.33 -25.85
CA ALA A 143 -31.55 -20.51 -26.71
C ALA A 143 -30.61 -21.58 -26.12
N THR A 144 -29.42 -21.18 -25.64
CA THR A 144 -28.49 -22.09 -24.96
C THR A 144 -29.10 -22.68 -23.69
N LYS A 145 -29.82 -21.87 -22.90
CA LYS A 145 -30.50 -22.36 -21.68
C LYS A 145 -31.62 -23.35 -22.00
N ARG A 146 -32.37 -23.14 -23.09
CA ARG A 146 -33.44 -24.04 -23.56
C ARG A 146 -32.88 -25.36 -24.10
N LEU A 147 -31.79 -25.29 -24.86
CA LEU A 147 -31.05 -26.48 -25.34
C LEU A 147 -30.43 -27.29 -24.19
N LEU A 148 -29.95 -26.62 -23.15
CA LEU A 148 -29.41 -27.29 -21.96
C LEU A 148 -30.51 -27.99 -21.12
N SER A 149 -31.73 -27.43 -21.08
CA SER A 149 -32.86 -28.09 -20.39
C SER A 149 -33.46 -29.25 -21.16
N GLU A 150 -33.23 -29.34 -22.48
CA GLU A 150 -33.73 -30.41 -23.35
C GLU A 150 -32.62 -31.44 -23.70
N LYS A 151 -31.48 -31.38 -23.02
CA LYS A 151 -30.27 -32.18 -23.31
C LYS A 151 -30.52 -33.68 -23.35
N GLU A 152 -31.46 -34.18 -22.54
CA GLU A 152 -31.82 -35.60 -22.45
C GLU A 152 -32.59 -36.11 -23.69
N ASN A 153 -33.23 -35.21 -24.45
CA ASN A 153 -34.02 -35.55 -25.63
C ASN A 153 -33.32 -35.27 -26.95
N LEU A 154 -32.03 -34.87 -26.92
CA LEU A 154 -31.29 -34.58 -28.14
C LEU A 154 -30.85 -35.88 -28.85
N PRO A 155 -31.05 -36.00 -30.18
CA PRO A 155 -30.62 -37.17 -30.93
C PRO A 155 -29.11 -37.42 -30.75
N ARG A 156 -28.71 -38.69 -30.60
CA ARG A 156 -27.30 -39.10 -30.49
C ARG A 156 -26.49 -38.49 -31.65
N GLY A 157 -25.46 -37.72 -31.31
CA GLY A 157 -24.61 -37.00 -32.27
C GLY A 157 -24.81 -35.47 -32.32
N SER A 158 -25.95 -34.95 -31.82
CA SER A 158 -26.24 -33.49 -31.80
C SER A 158 -25.26 -32.71 -30.92
N VAL A 159 -24.78 -33.33 -29.84
CA VAL A 159 -23.77 -32.75 -28.93
C VAL A 159 -22.43 -32.50 -29.63
N SER A 160 -22.03 -33.37 -30.57
CA SER A 160 -20.80 -33.20 -31.36
C SER A 160 -20.93 -32.03 -32.34
N LYS A 161 -22.08 -31.90 -33.02
CA LYS A 161 -22.37 -30.77 -33.91
C LYS A 161 -22.41 -29.44 -33.14
N LEU A 162 -23.00 -29.40 -31.94
CA LEU A 162 -23.01 -28.21 -31.08
C LEU A 162 -21.60 -27.82 -30.59
N ARG A 163 -20.73 -28.81 -30.32
CA ARG A 163 -19.32 -28.55 -29.98
C ARG A 163 -18.55 -27.93 -31.15
N LYS A 164 -18.78 -28.40 -32.38
CA LYS A 164 -18.19 -27.81 -33.60
C LYS A 164 -18.65 -26.36 -33.85
N LEU A 165 -19.82 -25.98 -33.35
CA LEU A 165 -20.35 -24.61 -33.40
C LEU A 165 -19.84 -23.70 -32.26
N GLY A 166 -18.84 -24.14 -31.49
CA GLY A 166 -18.26 -23.36 -30.39
C GLY A 166 -19.14 -23.28 -29.14
N VAL A 167 -20.22 -24.06 -29.06
CA VAL A 167 -21.05 -24.15 -27.85
C VAL A 167 -20.35 -25.09 -26.87
N ASN A 168 -19.70 -24.50 -25.86
CA ASN A 168 -18.97 -25.25 -24.85
C ASN A 168 -19.95 -25.91 -23.86
N LEU A 169 -20.39 -27.13 -24.19
CA LEU A 169 -21.33 -27.93 -23.38
C LEU A 169 -20.67 -28.65 -22.19
N SER A 170 -19.37 -28.44 -21.95
CA SER A 170 -18.61 -29.09 -20.86
C SER A 170 -18.74 -28.39 -19.51
N ASN A 171 -19.39 -27.23 -19.44
CA ASN A 171 -19.70 -26.59 -18.16
C ASN A 171 -20.97 -27.22 -17.55
N ASN A 172 -20.86 -28.48 -17.12
CA ASN A 172 -21.63 -28.93 -15.96
C ASN A 172 -21.11 -28.12 -14.77
N TYR A 173 -21.66 -26.92 -14.60
CA TYR A 173 -21.57 -26.18 -13.35
C TYR A 173 -22.62 -26.80 -12.44
N ASP A 174 -22.31 -27.99 -11.91
CA ASP A 174 -23.08 -28.51 -10.80
C ASP A 174 -22.96 -27.44 -9.71
N PRO A 175 -24.07 -26.81 -9.28
CA PRO A 175 -24.01 -25.81 -8.24
C PRO A 175 -23.33 -26.47 -7.04
N PRO A 176 -22.27 -25.86 -6.47
CA PRO A 176 -21.55 -26.47 -5.37
C PRO A 176 -22.56 -26.87 -4.30
N SER A 177 -22.54 -28.14 -3.89
CA SER A 177 -23.31 -28.59 -2.74
C SER A 177 -23.05 -27.61 -1.60
N SER A 178 -24.11 -27.16 -0.92
CA SER A 178 -24.02 -26.09 0.08
C SER A 178 -23.06 -26.39 1.25
N THR A 179 -22.67 -27.65 1.41
CA THR A 179 -21.61 -28.10 2.32
C THR A 179 -20.31 -28.34 1.56
N PRO A 180 -19.20 -27.66 1.91
CA PRO A 180 -17.89 -27.95 1.36
C PRO A 180 -17.50 -29.38 1.69
N SER A 181 -16.91 -30.10 0.75
CA SER A 181 -16.41 -31.45 1.01
C SER A 181 -15.27 -31.40 2.03
N ILE A 182 -15.04 -32.52 2.75
CA ILE A 182 -13.91 -32.65 3.69
C ILE A 182 -12.59 -32.30 2.97
N LEU A 183 -12.40 -32.83 1.76
CA LEU A 183 -11.25 -32.53 0.90
C LEU A 183 -11.13 -31.03 0.56
N GLN A 184 -12.24 -30.34 0.29
CA GLN A 184 -12.20 -28.90 0.03
C GLN A 184 -11.70 -28.13 1.25
N LYS A 185 -12.16 -28.50 2.45
CA LYS A 185 -11.72 -27.87 3.69
C LYS A 185 -10.24 -28.14 3.98
N GLU A 186 -9.78 -29.37 3.78
CA GLU A 186 -8.36 -29.73 3.92
C GLU A 186 -7.47 -28.95 2.95
N ILE A 187 -7.91 -28.74 1.71
CA ILE A 187 -7.18 -27.92 0.72
C ILE A 187 -7.19 -26.44 1.13
N GLU A 188 -8.32 -25.90 1.63
CA GLU A 188 -8.39 -24.51 2.12
C GLU A 188 -7.46 -24.31 3.32
N ASP A 189 -7.46 -25.23 4.29
CA ASP A 189 -6.63 -25.19 5.49
C ASP A 189 -5.14 -25.30 5.12
N PHE A 190 -4.78 -26.21 4.20
CA PHE A 190 -3.43 -26.35 3.66
C PHE A 190 -2.96 -25.06 2.96
N LEU A 191 -3.79 -24.48 2.09
CA LEU A 191 -3.47 -23.24 1.40
C LEU A 191 -3.39 -22.03 2.35
N CYS A 192 -4.01 -22.10 3.53
CA CYS A 192 -3.93 -21.05 4.55
C CYS A 192 -2.66 -21.12 5.41
N GLN A 193 -1.84 -22.15 5.27
CA GLN A 193 -0.54 -22.24 5.94
C GLN A 193 0.41 -21.15 5.41
N ASP A 194 1.16 -20.52 6.33
CA ASP A 194 2.03 -19.37 6.03
C ASP A 194 3.23 -19.69 5.11
N ASP A 195 3.63 -20.95 5.05
CA ASP A 195 4.68 -21.48 4.18
C ASP A 195 4.15 -21.96 2.82
N ILE A 196 2.83 -21.97 2.62
CA ILE A 196 2.17 -22.23 1.34
C ILE A 196 1.68 -20.93 0.70
N SER A 197 1.06 -20.05 1.49
CA SER A 197 0.64 -18.73 1.05
C SER A 197 0.82 -17.68 2.16
N LYS A 198 1.09 -16.43 1.79
CA LYS A 198 1.22 -15.33 2.76
C LYS A 198 0.10 -14.32 2.63
N GLN A 199 -0.41 -13.84 3.76
CA GLN A 199 -1.34 -12.71 3.74
C GLN A 199 -0.72 -11.51 3.03
N ALA A 200 -1.51 -10.87 2.16
CA ALA A 200 -1.10 -9.66 1.48
C ALA A 200 -0.74 -8.59 2.52
N PRO A 201 0.40 -7.89 2.36
CA PRO A 201 0.89 -6.94 3.36
C PRO A 201 -0.01 -5.71 3.50
N ASP A 202 -0.91 -5.48 2.55
CA ASP A 202 -1.94 -4.45 2.65
C ASP A 202 -3.24 -5.07 3.13
N LYS A 203 -3.60 -4.84 4.41
CA LYS A 203 -4.86 -5.31 5.01
C LYS A 203 -6.12 -4.80 4.27
N LYS A 204 -5.99 -3.79 3.41
CA LYS A 204 -7.09 -3.28 2.57
C LYS A 204 -7.33 -4.12 1.32
N LYS A 205 -6.37 -4.96 0.90
CA LYS A 205 -6.54 -5.91 -0.20
C LYS A 205 -7.36 -7.10 0.32
N GLN A 206 -8.67 -7.00 0.17
CA GLN A 206 -9.62 -8.04 0.52
C GLN A 206 -10.41 -8.48 -0.71
N LEU A 207 -10.71 -9.77 -0.78
CA LEU A 207 -11.62 -10.35 -1.75
C LEU A 207 -12.72 -11.09 -0.99
N HIS A 208 -13.99 -10.75 -1.27
CA HIS A 208 -15.15 -11.29 -0.56
C HIS A 208 -15.07 -11.19 0.98
N GLY A 209 -14.45 -10.13 1.51
CA GLY A 209 -14.32 -9.89 2.95
C GLY A 209 -13.20 -10.68 3.64
N LYS A 210 -12.52 -11.60 2.93
CA LYS A 210 -11.31 -12.26 3.39
C LYS A 210 -10.08 -11.49 2.89
N GLN A 211 -9.03 -11.43 3.71
CA GLN A 211 -7.76 -10.83 3.29
C GLN A 211 -7.11 -11.70 2.22
N ILE A 212 -6.65 -11.07 1.13
CA ILE A 212 -5.98 -11.80 0.06
C ILE A 212 -4.72 -12.47 0.62
N ARG A 213 -4.49 -13.72 0.23
CA ARG A 213 -3.23 -14.44 0.45
C ARG A 213 -2.56 -14.66 -0.91
N TYR A 214 -1.24 -14.56 -0.92
CA TYR A 214 -0.40 -14.77 -2.09
C TYR A 214 0.29 -16.11 -1.99
N LEU A 215 0.07 -16.97 -2.97
CA LEU A 215 0.77 -18.26 -3.08
C LEU A 215 2.28 -18.04 -3.15
N LEU A 216 3.03 -18.82 -2.37
CA LEU A 216 4.49 -18.78 -2.35
C LEU A 216 5.14 -19.56 -3.51
N HIS A 217 4.39 -20.51 -4.10
CA HIS A 217 4.85 -21.37 -5.19
C HIS A 217 3.77 -21.51 -6.28
N HIS A 218 4.14 -22.11 -7.41
CA HIS A 218 3.17 -22.48 -8.45
C HIS A 218 2.18 -23.52 -7.90
N LEU A 219 0.90 -23.42 -8.30
CA LEU A 219 -0.14 -24.34 -7.84
C LEU A 219 0.18 -25.81 -8.09
N SER A 220 0.91 -26.14 -9.16
CA SER A 220 1.37 -27.50 -9.44
C SER A 220 2.33 -28.03 -8.36
N THR A 221 3.31 -27.22 -7.96
CA THR A 221 4.24 -27.54 -6.87
C THR A 221 3.51 -27.62 -5.54
N VAL A 222 2.58 -26.70 -5.28
CA VAL A 222 1.76 -26.71 -4.07
C VAL A 222 0.88 -27.96 -4.00
N HIS A 223 0.31 -28.39 -5.13
CA HIS A 223 -0.47 -29.63 -5.23
C HIS A 223 0.37 -30.88 -4.96
N GLN A 224 1.55 -31.00 -5.58
CA GLN A 224 2.46 -32.12 -5.28
C GLN A 224 2.80 -32.16 -3.79
N ARG A 225 3.08 -31.00 -3.19
CA ARG A 225 3.34 -30.88 -1.75
C ARG A 225 2.14 -31.29 -0.90
N PHE A 226 0.92 -30.88 -1.28
CA PHE A 226 -0.32 -31.31 -0.61
C PHE A 226 -0.47 -32.83 -0.62
N VAL A 227 -0.29 -33.48 -1.78
CA VAL A 227 -0.41 -34.94 -1.91
C VAL A 227 0.63 -35.65 -1.03
N THR A 228 1.87 -35.17 -1.02
CA THR A 228 2.95 -35.76 -0.20
C THR A 228 2.73 -35.56 1.30
N GLU A 229 2.33 -34.36 1.74
CA GLU A 229 2.22 -34.04 3.17
C GLU A 229 0.94 -34.59 3.80
N THR A 230 -0.16 -34.66 3.05
CA THR A 230 -1.45 -35.10 3.60
C THR A 230 -1.79 -36.56 3.28
N GLY A 231 -1.10 -37.18 2.33
CA GLY A 231 -1.44 -38.51 1.80
C GLY A 231 -2.72 -38.53 0.94
N ASN A 232 -3.41 -37.40 0.77
CA ASN A 232 -4.63 -37.31 -0.03
C ASN A 232 -4.32 -37.30 -1.53
N SER A 233 -4.67 -38.38 -2.21
CA SER A 233 -4.50 -38.56 -3.66
C SER A 233 -5.58 -37.85 -4.49
N CYS A 234 -5.64 -36.52 -4.41
CA CYS A 234 -6.51 -35.73 -5.30
C CYS A 234 -5.80 -35.37 -6.63
N HIS A 235 -6.54 -35.38 -7.74
CA HIS A 235 -6.02 -34.89 -9.02
C HIS A 235 -5.82 -33.36 -9.01
N TYR A 236 -4.84 -32.87 -9.77
CA TYR A 236 -4.52 -31.44 -9.89
C TYR A 236 -5.73 -30.58 -10.30
N SER A 237 -6.59 -31.10 -11.18
CA SER A 237 -7.83 -30.41 -11.60
C SER A 237 -8.82 -30.24 -10.44
N THR A 238 -8.89 -31.21 -9.53
CA THR A 238 -9.74 -31.14 -8.33
C THR A 238 -9.14 -30.17 -7.33
N PHE A 239 -7.82 -30.25 -7.11
CA PHE A 239 -7.09 -29.33 -6.25
C PHE A 239 -7.30 -27.87 -6.65
N THR A 240 -7.08 -27.56 -7.94
CA THR A 240 -7.23 -26.19 -8.48
C THR A 240 -8.67 -25.67 -8.41
N ARG A 241 -9.68 -26.55 -8.53
CA ARG A 241 -11.09 -26.19 -8.35
C ARG A 241 -11.42 -25.83 -6.89
N TYR A 242 -10.68 -26.37 -5.92
CA TYR A 242 -10.86 -26.10 -4.50
C TYR A 242 -9.94 -25.03 -3.93
N VAL A 243 -9.08 -24.41 -4.75
CA VAL A 243 -8.31 -23.24 -4.34
C VAL A 243 -9.26 -22.09 -4.00
N PRO A 244 -9.24 -21.54 -2.78
CA PRO A 244 -10.11 -20.44 -2.41
C PRO A 244 -9.82 -19.17 -3.22
N ASP A 245 -10.85 -18.43 -3.61
CA ASP A 245 -10.71 -17.21 -4.43
C ASP A 245 -9.76 -16.15 -3.82
N PHE A 246 -9.67 -16.10 -2.49
CA PHE A 246 -8.80 -15.15 -1.79
C PHE A 246 -7.33 -15.58 -1.77
N VAL A 247 -7.00 -16.80 -2.21
CA VAL A 247 -5.65 -17.30 -2.41
C VAL A 247 -5.28 -17.10 -3.87
N ILE A 248 -4.54 -16.04 -4.15
CA ILE A 248 -4.28 -15.58 -5.52
C ILE A 248 -2.81 -15.83 -5.84
N LYS A 249 -2.51 -16.19 -7.10
CA LYS A 249 -1.12 -16.11 -7.58
C LYS A 249 -0.71 -14.62 -7.60
N PRO A 250 0.21 -14.19 -6.75
CA PRO A 250 0.72 -12.82 -6.79
C PRO A 250 1.27 -12.46 -8.19
N ASN A 251 0.88 -11.30 -8.71
CA ASN A 251 1.56 -10.68 -9.84
C ASN A 251 2.91 -10.09 -9.40
N ALA A 252 3.80 -9.75 -10.33
CA ALA A 252 5.07 -9.08 -10.03
C ALA A 252 4.91 -7.79 -9.18
N ASN A 253 3.74 -7.13 -9.27
CA ASN A 253 3.39 -5.96 -8.46
C ASN A 253 2.82 -6.30 -7.07
N ASP A 254 2.38 -7.54 -6.87
CA ASP A 254 1.74 -8.05 -5.66
C ASP A 254 2.73 -8.76 -4.75
N TRP A 255 3.71 -9.46 -5.33
CA TRP A 255 4.95 -9.76 -4.66
C TRP A 255 5.59 -8.43 -4.32
N GLY A 256 5.35 -7.99 -3.09
CA GLY A 256 6.46 -7.48 -2.34
C GLY A 256 7.48 -8.62 -2.25
N THR A 257 8.31 -8.82 -3.29
CA THR A 257 9.72 -9.10 -3.08
C THR A 257 10.23 -8.15 -1.99
N CYS A 258 11.40 -8.35 -1.40
CA CYS A 258 12.01 -7.18 -0.78
C CYS A 258 11.88 -6.07 -1.86
N LEU A 259 11.12 -5.00 -1.61
CA LEU A 259 11.11 -3.86 -2.52
C LEU A 259 12.46 -3.14 -2.34
N CYS A 260 13.53 -3.89 -2.07
CA CYS A 260 14.87 -3.42 -1.87
C CYS A 260 15.54 -3.35 -3.22
N VAL A 261 16.51 -2.45 -3.29
CA VAL A 261 17.29 -2.18 -4.49
C VAL A 261 17.92 -3.47 -5.05
N THR A 262 18.31 -4.40 -4.16
CA THR A 262 18.90 -5.70 -4.51
C THR A 262 17.96 -6.61 -5.33
N CYS A 263 16.64 -6.55 -5.14
CA CYS A 263 15.70 -7.30 -6.00
C CYS A 263 15.25 -6.49 -7.20
N LEU A 264 14.98 -5.19 -7.01
CA LEU A 264 14.39 -4.35 -8.04
C LEU A 264 15.35 -4.05 -9.21
N ASN A 265 16.62 -3.80 -8.94
CA ASN A 265 17.58 -3.45 -9.98
C ASN A 265 17.86 -4.61 -10.95
N PRO A 266 18.19 -5.84 -10.48
CA PRO A 266 18.35 -6.96 -11.39
C PRO A 266 17.10 -7.23 -12.23
N GLN A 267 15.91 -7.16 -11.63
CA GLN A 267 14.65 -7.37 -12.35
C GLN A 267 14.44 -6.32 -13.46
N MET A 268 14.66 -5.04 -13.18
CA MET A 268 14.53 -3.98 -14.20
C MET A 268 15.55 -4.14 -15.34
N LYS A 269 16.76 -4.62 -15.04
CA LYS A 269 17.79 -4.90 -16.04
C LYS A 269 17.43 -6.11 -16.89
N PHE A 270 16.90 -7.16 -16.26
CA PHE A 270 16.37 -8.34 -16.95
C PHE A 270 15.22 -7.98 -17.90
N GLU A 271 14.23 -7.23 -17.42
CA GLU A 271 13.12 -6.73 -18.25
C GLU A 271 13.63 -5.85 -19.40
N LYS A 272 14.67 -5.05 -19.17
CA LYS A 272 15.28 -4.25 -20.24
C LYS A 272 15.88 -5.16 -21.33
N LEU A 273 16.61 -6.21 -20.97
CA LEU A 273 17.13 -7.17 -21.94
C LEU A 273 16.01 -7.87 -22.70
N GLN A 274 14.94 -8.30 -22.02
CA GLN A 274 13.77 -8.89 -22.68
C GLN A 274 13.15 -7.95 -23.72
N ASN A 275 13.01 -6.66 -23.40
CA ASN A 275 12.48 -5.67 -24.33
C ASN A 275 13.40 -5.41 -25.54
N LEU A 276 14.68 -5.73 -25.42
CA LEU A 276 15.66 -5.60 -26.51
C LEU A 276 15.79 -6.88 -27.35
N LYS A 277 15.18 -8.00 -26.93
CA LYS A 277 15.19 -9.29 -27.64
C LYS A 277 14.74 -9.18 -29.10
N SER A 278 13.79 -8.29 -29.40
CA SER A 278 13.28 -8.08 -30.76
C SER A 278 14.20 -7.23 -31.64
N ARG A 279 15.12 -6.46 -31.03
CA ARG A 279 16.00 -5.51 -31.73
C ARG A 279 17.39 -6.09 -31.99
N TYR A 280 17.88 -6.95 -31.10
CA TYR A 280 19.23 -7.52 -31.19
C TYR A 280 19.14 -9.05 -31.11
N SER A 281 19.51 -9.73 -32.20
CA SER A 281 19.48 -11.20 -32.29
C SER A 281 20.38 -11.87 -31.25
N ILE A 282 21.53 -11.26 -30.92
CA ILE A 282 22.44 -11.75 -29.89
C ILE A 282 21.81 -11.75 -28.49
N ILE A 283 20.89 -10.83 -28.19
CA ILE A 283 20.17 -10.84 -26.90
C ILE A 283 19.18 -12.01 -26.86
N LYS A 284 18.62 -12.41 -28.01
CA LYS A 284 17.74 -13.57 -28.08
C LYS A 284 18.45 -14.88 -27.73
N SER A 285 19.73 -15.04 -28.10
CA SER A 285 20.51 -16.23 -27.70
C SER A 285 20.93 -16.23 -26.23
N VAL A 286 20.95 -15.06 -25.57
CA VAL A 286 21.32 -14.95 -24.15
C VAL A 286 20.16 -15.26 -23.21
N LEU A 287 18.94 -14.89 -23.61
CA LEU A 287 17.75 -15.08 -22.78
C LEU A 287 17.24 -16.52 -22.85
N ILE A 288 17.00 -17.11 -21.68
CA ILE A 288 16.34 -18.42 -21.56
C ILE A 288 14.87 -18.28 -21.98
N ASP A 289 14.43 -19.08 -22.95
CA ASP A 289 13.04 -19.04 -23.42
C ASP A 289 12.06 -19.44 -22.30
N GLY A 290 10.98 -18.67 -22.16
CA GLY A 290 9.95 -18.87 -21.14
C GLY A 290 10.25 -18.24 -19.77
N LEU A 291 11.48 -17.77 -19.51
CA LEU A 291 11.84 -17.14 -18.25
C LEU A 291 11.27 -15.70 -18.18
N THR A 292 10.31 -15.47 -17.29
CA THR A 292 9.66 -14.14 -17.11
C THR A 292 10.18 -13.35 -15.91
N ASP A 293 10.86 -13.99 -14.97
CA ASP A 293 11.23 -13.41 -13.69
C ASP A 293 12.67 -13.78 -13.33
N ILE A 294 13.49 -12.79 -12.94
CA ILE A 294 14.89 -13.02 -12.54
C ILE A 294 14.99 -13.86 -11.26
N THR A 295 13.94 -13.87 -10.43
CA THR A 295 13.92 -14.67 -9.20
C THR A 295 13.90 -16.16 -9.50
N GLU A 296 13.15 -16.59 -10.54
CA GLU A 296 13.15 -17.99 -10.98
C GLU A 296 14.56 -18.43 -11.43
N LEU A 297 15.28 -17.54 -12.11
CA LEU A 297 16.66 -17.78 -12.52
C LEU A 297 17.57 -18.03 -11.31
N VAL A 298 17.65 -17.08 -10.38
CA VAL A 298 18.59 -17.14 -9.24
C VAL A 298 18.30 -18.26 -8.25
N THR A 299 17.11 -18.85 -8.30
CA THR A 299 16.75 -19.99 -7.46
C THR A 299 17.31 -21.33 -7.93
N ASP A 300 17.81 -21.38 -9.16
CA ASP A 300 18.39 -22.55 -9.83
C ASP A 300 19.85 -22.23 -10.19
N GLU A 301 20.79 -22.89 -9.51
CA GLU A 301 22.23 -22.61 -9.65
C GLU A 301 22.74 -22.89 -11.06
N ILE A 302 22.23 -23.95 -11.70
CA ILE A 302 22.64 -24.35 -13.06
C ILE A 302 22.17 -23.29 -14.05
N LYS A 303 20.87 -22.93 -14.02
CA LYS A 303 20.34 -21.88 -14.89
C LYS A 303 21.04 -20.54 -14.66
N THR A 304 21.37 -20.21 -13.41
CA THR A 304 22.09 -18.97 -13.08
C THR A 304 23.48 -18.95 -13.70
N LYS A 305 24.23 -20.07 -13.61
CA LYS A 305 25.56 -20.21 -14.19
C LYS A 305 25.51 -20.09 -15.71
N ASP A 306 24.59 -20.79 -16.35
CA ASP A 306 24.40 -20.74 -17.81
C ASP A 306 24.04 -19.33 -18.28
N PHE A 307 23.13 -18.66 -17.58
CA PHE A 307 22.74 -17.29 -17.91
C PHE A 307 23.90 -16.31 -17.74
N LYS A 308 24.73 -16.45 -16.70
CA LYS A 308 25.93 -15.62 -16.51
C LYS A 308 26.97 -15.84 -17.63
N SER A 309 27.17 -17.08 -18.06
CA SER A 309 28.05 -17.41 -19.19
C SER A 309 27.54 -16.78 -20.49
N ASN A 310 26.24 -16.90 -20.76
CA ASN A 310 25.63 -16.30 -21.94
C ASN A 310 25.68 -14.77 -21.91
N LEU A 311 25.46 -14.15 -20.73
CA LEU A 311 25.61 -12.71 -20.55
C LEU A 311 27.02 -12.22 -20.91
N ALA A 312 28.06 -13.01 -20.66
CA ALA A 312 29.44 -12.64 -20.95
C ALA A 312 29.69 -12.40 -22.45
N ILE A 313 28.93 -13.08 -23.33
CA ILE A 313 29.01 -12.90 -24.79
C ILE A 313 28.67 -11.45 -25.19
N LEU A 314 27.78 -10.79 -24.45
CA LEU A 314 27.38 -9.40 -24.74
C LEU A 314 28.48 -8.38 -24.39
N LYS A 315 29.60 -8.78 -23.77
CA LYS A 315 30.68 -7.85 -23.40
C LYS A 315 31.48 -7.37 -24.61
N ASP A 316 31.53 -8.16 -25.68
CA ASP A 316 32.31 -7.84 -26.89
C ASP A 316 31.54 -6.88 -27.82
N GLU A 317 30.26 -6.65 -27.54
CA GLU A 317 29.40 -5.76 -28.30
C GLU A 317 29.64 -4.28 -27.96
N GLN A 318 29.55 -3.39 -28.95
CA GLN A 318 29.91 -1.97 -28.80
C GLN A 318 28.70 -1.02 -28.66
N PHE A 319 27.49 -1.53 -28.51
CA PHE A 319 26.30 -0.67 -28.41
C PHE A 319 26.04 -0.14 -27.00
N THR A 320 25.29 0.96 -26.92
CA THR A 320 24.85 1.55 -25.65
C THR A 320 23.43 1.12 -25.29
N ILE A 321 23.17 1.00 -23.99
CA ILE A 321 21.87 0.61 -23.44
C ILE A 321 21.38 1.66 -22.45
N THR A 322 20.15 2.13 -22.63
CA THR A 322 19.46 3.02 -21.70
C THR A 322 18.47 2.23 -20.85
N TYR A 323 18.68 2.24 -19.53
CA TYR A 323 17.87 1.49 -18.56
C TYR A 323 17.56 2.34 -17.32
N SER A 324 16.62 1.87 -16.51
CA SER A 324 16.28 2.51 -15.24
C SER A 324 16.86 1.73 -14.07
N GLU A 325 17.37 2.44 -13.07
CA GLU A 325 17.92 1.85 -11.86
C GLU A 325 17.59 2.68 -10.63
N TRP A 326 17.41 2.05 -9.46
CA TRP A 326 17.38 2.76 -8.19
C TRP A 326 18.79 2.97 -7.67
N ILE A 327 19.21 4.23 -7.57
CA ILE A 327 20.51 4.63 -6.99
C ILE A 327 20.26 5.27 -5.63
N LYS A 328 21.09 4.92 -4.63
CA LYS A 328 21.16 5.64 -3.36
C LYS A 328 22.04 6.88 -3.55
N LYS A 329 21.44 8.06 -3.62
CA LYS A 329 22.16 9.34 -3.66
C LYS A 329 22.15 9.96 -2.26
N LYS A 330 23.29 10.52 -1.83
CA LYS A 330 23.29 11.41 -0.66
C LYS A 330 22.52 12.66 -1.05
N ASN A 331 21.56 13.05 -0.23
CA ASN A 331 20.94 14.35 -0.36
C ASN A 331 21.90 15.40 0.21
N ASP A 332 22.33 16.36 -0.62
CA ASP A 332 23.33 17.38 -0.27
C ASP A 332 22.95 18.15 1.01
N GLU A 333 21.65 18.34 1.24
CA GLU A 333 21.15 19.09 2.39
C GLU A 333 21.11 18.28 3.69
N SER A 334 20.98 16.95 3.62
CA SER A 334 20.59 16.16 4.79
C SER A 334 21.52 15.01 5.12
N ASN A 335 22.59 14.80 4.35
CA ASN A 335 23.57 13.69 4.47
C ASN A 335 22.90 12.30 4.57
N ILE A 336 21.62 12.21 4.21
CA ILE A 336 20.81 10.99 4.25
C ILE A 336 20.82 10.40 2.85
N LEU A 337 21.07 9.10 2.78
CA LEU A 337 20.95 8.32 1.55
C LEU A 337 19.47 8.19 1.17
N VAL A 338 19.08 8.83 0.07
CA VAL A 338 17.76 8.72 -0.54
C VAL A 338 17.89 7.85 -1.78
N SER A 339 17.01 6.85 -1.91
CA SER A 339 16.95 6.04 -3.13
C SER A 339 16.11 6.78 -4.17
N THR A 340 16.71 7.08 -5.32
CA THR A 340 16.07 7.75 -6.45
C THR A 340 16.17 6.87 -7.68
N LYS A 341 15.06 6.71 -8.41
CA LYS A 341 15.07 6.04 -9.71
C LYS A 341 15.68 6.98 -10.74
N THR A 342 16.75 6.53 -11.40
CA THR A 342 17.47 7.30 -12.41
C THR A 342 17.55 6.50 -13.70
N THR A 343 17.48 7.21 -14.82
CA THR A 343 17.78 6.64 -16.14
C THR A 343 19.27 6.74 -16.39
N ILE A 344 19.89 5.61 -16.71
CA ILE A 344 21.33 5.49 -16.98
C ILE A 344 21.47 5.04 -18.43
N THR A 345 22.40 5.65 -19.16
CA THR A 345 22.89 5.15 -20.44
C THR A 345 24.34 4.74 -20.24
N SER A 346 24.67 3.49 -20.55
CA SER A 346 26.04 2.97 -20.47
C SER A 346 26.34 2.07 -21.67
N PHE A 347 27.61 1.73 -21.87
CA PHE A 347 27.96 0.65 -22.80
C PHE A 347 27.41 -0.69 -22.28
N ILE A 348 27.15 -1.62 -23.21
CA ILE A 348 26.62 -2.94 -22.88
C ILE A 348 27.60 -3.75 -22.01
N ALA A 349 28.91 -3.63 -22.22
CA ALA A 349 29.92 -4.27 -21.37
C ALA A 349 29.80 -3.85 -19.89
N ASP A 350 29.66 -2.54 -19.62
CA ASP A 350 29.47 -2.01 -18.26
C ASP A 350 28.14 -2.48 -17.65
N PHE A 351 27.08 -2.50 -18.47
CA PHE A 351 25.78 -3.00 -18.06
C PHE A 351 25.85 -4.47 -17.64
N VAL A 352 26.50 -5.32 -18.45
CA VAL A 352 26.65 -6.75 -18.19
C VAL A 352 27.47 -6.97 -16.91
N ASN A 353 28.61 -6.30 -16.76
CA ASN A 353 29.44 -6.44 -15.55
C ASN A 353 28.65 -6.07 -14.29
N LYS A 354 27.94 -4.93 -14.33
CA LYS A 354 27.10 -4.50 -13.21
C LYS A 354 25.94 -5.46 -12.96
N PHE A 355 25.29 -5.96 -14.01
CA PHE A 355 24.16 -6.85 -13.89
C PHE A 355 24.56 -8.22 -13.34
N THR A 356 25.68 -8.79 -13.78
CA THR A 356 26.24 -10.05 -13.25
C THR A 356 26.52 -9.96 -11.75
N ASN A 357 27.14 -8.86 -11.30
CA ASN A 357 27.37 -8.61 -9.87
C ASN A 357 26.06 -8.46 -9.09
N GLU A 358 25.06 -7.82 -9.67
CA GLU A 358 23.73 -7.69 -9.06
C GLU A 358 22.98 -9.02 -8.97
N ILE A 359 23.13 -9.91 -9.94
CA ILE A 359 22.58 -11.28 -9.92
C ILE A 359 23.18 -12.06 -8.75
N GLU A 360 24.49 -11.98 -8.54
CA GLU A 360 25.15 -12.66 -7.42
C GLU A 360 24.70 -12.12 -6.06
N ASN A 361 24.60 -10.80 -5.92
CA ASN A 361 24.02 -10.18 -4.74
C ASN A 361 22.55 -10.59 -4.52
N LEU A 362 21.79 -10.76 -5.60
CA LEU A 362 20.42 -11.25 -5.53
C LEU A 362 20.36 -12.71 -5.08
N THR A 363 21.21 -13.59 -5.61
CA THR A 363 21.32 -15.00 -5.17
C THR A 363 21.55 -15.08 -3.66
N HIS A 364 22.58 -14.40 -3.15
CA HIS A 364 22.86 -14.35 -1.71
C HIS A 364 21.71 -13.76 -0.89
N HIS A 365 21.02 -12.76 -1.43
CA HIS A 365 19.87 -12.15 -0.77
C HIS A 365 18.69 -13.13 -0.66
N ILE A 366 18.35 -13.84 -1.73
CA ILE A 366 17.28 -14.84 -1.76
C ILE A 366 17.61 -16.01 -0.84
N ASP A 367 18.86 -16.48 -0.80
CA ASP A 367 19.28 -17.55 0.10
C ASP A 367 19.18 -17.15 1.57
N ARG A 368 19.60 -15.92 1.92
CA ARG A 368 19.40 -15.39 3.27
C ARG A 368 17.92 -15.33 3.64
N MET A 369 17.05 -14.89 2.72
CA MET A 369 15.60 -14.88 2.96
C MET A 369 15.07 -16.30 3.19
N ARG A 370 15.50 -17.29 2.39
CA ARG A 370 15.13 -18.70 2.55
C ARG A 370 15.57 -19.24 3.91
N GLN A 371 16.81 -18.97 4.32
CA GLN A 371 17.33 -19.35 5.64
C GLN A 371 16.51 -18.73 6.77
N GLN A 372 16.18 -17.44 6.67
CA GLN A 372 15.32 -16.76 7.64
C GLN A 372 13.93 -17.39 7.74
N PHE A 373 13.32 -17.77 6.60
CA PHE A 373 12.03 -18.45 6.61
C PHE A 373 12.11 -19.85 7.22
N ARG A 374 13.17 -20.61 6.94
CA ARG A 374 13.41 -21.91 7.58
C ARG A 374 13.58 -21.76 9.09
N ALA A 375 14.41 -20.82 9.54
CA ALA A 375 14.62 -20.56 10.97
C ALA A 375 13.31 -20.14 11.67
N ALA A 376 12.52 -19.26 11.06
CA ALA A 376 11.22 -18.85 11.61
C ALA A 376 10.22 -20.01 11.65
N LYS A 377 10.23 -20.90 10.64
CA LYS A 377 9.40 -22.11 10.63
C LYS A 377 9.79 -23.06 11.77
N ASN A 378 11.08 -23.33 11.91
CA ASN A 378 11.59 -24.22 12.97
C ASN A 378 11.29 -23.66 14.36
N ALA A 379 11.51 -22.35 14.59
CA ALA A 379 11.20 -21.73 15.87
C ALA A 379 9.71 -21.83 16.23
N ARG A 380 8.81 -21.61 15.26
CA ARG A 380 7.37 -21.81 15.45
C ARG A 380 7.03 -23.25 15.79
N GLN A 381 7.67 -24.21 15.12
CA GLN A 381 7.45 -25.62 15.37
C GLN A 381 7.89 -25.99 16.80
N MET A 382 9.08 -25.56 17.23
CA MET A 382 9.54 -25.76 18.61
C MET A 382 8.58 -25.17 19.64
N ALA A 383 8.09 -23.95 19.40
CA ALA A 383 7.09 -23.32 20.28
C ALA A 383 5.71 -23.99 20.28
N MET A 384 5.44 -24.91 19.35
CA MET A 384 4.23 -25.74 19.36
C MET A 384 4.45 -27.10 20.04
N GLU A 385 5.70 -27.55 20.12
CA GLU A 385 6.09 -28.84 20.69
C GLU A 385 6.47 -28.72 22.18
N GLU A 386 6.96 -27.56 22.62
CA GLU A 386 7.46 -27.29 23.97
C GLU A 386 6.63 -26.20 24.68
N ASP A 387 6.06 -26.52 25.85
CA ASP A 387 5.17 -25.61 26.61
C ASP A 387 5.88 -24.39 27.21
N ASP A 388 7.21 -24.42 27.32
CA ASP A 388 8.06 -23.36 27.89
C ASP A 388 8.75 -22.48 26.83
N VAL A 389 8.50 -22.74 25.53
CA VAL A 389 9.12 -21.98 24.44
C VAL A 389 8.14 -20.99 23.81
N ALA A 390 8.46 -19.70 23.89
CA ALA A 390 7.75 -18.64 23.19
C ALA A 390 8.55 -18.09 22.00
N THR A 391 7.94 -18.04 20.81
CA THR A 391 8.56 -17.41 19.63
C THR A 391 8.01 -16.01 19.39
N ILE A 392 8.88 -15.00 19.48
CA ILE A 392 8.58 -13.62 19.08
C ILE A 392 9.08 -13.38 17.66
N HIS A 393 8.18 -13.35 16.67
CA HIS A 393 8.53 -13.00 15.30
C HIS A 393 8.34 -11.50 15.04
N LEU A 394 9.45 -10.79 14.82
CA LEU A 394 9.44 -9.36 14.46
C LEU A 394 9.65 -9.19 12.96
N ASP A 395 8.58 -8.93 12.21
CA ASP A 395 8.64 -8.62 10.78
C ASP A 395 9.07 -7.16 10.53
N TRP A 396 10.31 -6.96 10.07
CA TRP A 396 10.83 -5.65 9.69
C TRP A 396 10.75 -5.43 8.18
N SER A 397 9.85 -4.55 7.72
CA SER A 397 9.92 -4.10 6.32
C SER A 397 10.99 -3.01 6.18
N GLU A 398 12.25 -3.39 5.92
CA GLU A 398 13.34 -2.42 5.62
C GLU A 398 12.94 -1.43 4.51
N ASN A 399 12.03 -1.85 3.62
CA ASN A 399 11.60 -1.08 2.45
C ASN A 399 10.35 -0.23 2.68
N PHE A 400 9.93 0.01 3.92
CA PHE A 400 8.84 0.95 4.20
C PHE A 400 9.10 2.32 3.56
N LYS A 401 10.38 2.77 3.55
CA LYS A 401 10.81 4.00 2.88
C LYS A 401 10.58 3.99 1.37
N LEU A 402 10.82 2.88 0.67
CA LEU A 402 10.62 2.76 -0.77
C LEU A 402 9.12 2.66 -1.12
N LYS A 403 8.35 1.95 -0.30
CA LYS A 403 6.89 1.89 -0.41
C LYS A 403 6.23 3.26 -0.12
N GLN A 404 6.82 4.06 0.77
CA GLN A 404 6.41 5.43 1.03
C GLN A 404 6.93 6.45 0.01
N ALA A 405 8.11 6.27 -0.58
CA ALA A 405 8.59 7.17 -1.64
C ALA A 405 7.63 7.17 -2.85
N ARG A 406 6.90 6.07 -3.07
CA ARG A 406 5.79 5.99 -4.03
C ARG A 406 4.52 6.74 -3.61
N GLN A 407 4.35 7.05 -2.33
CA GLN A 407 3.18 7.76 -1.80
C GLN A 407 3.66 9.11 -1.28
N ASP A 408 3.53 10.18 -2.07
CA ASP A 408 3.91 11.57 -1.72
C ASP A 408 3.36 12.02 -0.35
N LYS A 409 4.04 11.64 0.73
CA LYS A 409 3.82 12.14 2.07
C LYS A 409 4.82 13.28 2.26
N GLY A 410 4.31 14.49 2.46
CA GLY A 410 5.06 15.75 2.38
C GLY A 410 6.30 15.85 3.27
N ALA A 411 7.09 16.91 3.08
CA ALA A 411 8.41 17.11 3.70
C ALA A 411 8.48 16.83 5.21
N LYS A 412 7.43 17.21 5.98
CA LYS A 412 7.36 16.96 7.43
C LYS A 412 7.41 15.47 7.78
N PHE A 413 6.70 14.63 7.02
CA PHE A 413 6.71 13.18 7.24
C PHE A 413 8.08 12.58 6.93
N LYS A 414 8.70 13.01 5.82
CA LYS A 414 10.04 12.58 5.43
C LYS A 414 11.07 12.95 6.51
N ARG A 415 10.99 14.17 7.07
CA ARG A 415 11.83 14.62 8.19
C ARG A 415 11.63 13.73 9.42
N HIS A 416 10.39 13.54 9.88
CA HIS A 416 10.14 12.67 11.03
C HIS A 416 10.66 11.25 10.82
N GLY A 417 10.41 10.64 9.65
CA GLY A 417 10.93 9.31 9.33
C GLY A 417 12.45 9.25 9.22
N ALA A 418 13.11 10.32 8.79
CA ALA A 418 14.57 10.39 8.80
C ALA A 418 15.14 10.37 10.23
N LEU A 419 14.46 11.03 11.17
CA LEU A 419 14.85 11.10 12.57
C LEU A 419 14.52 9.81 13.34
N THR A 420 13.33 9.25 13.13
CA THR A 420 12.86 8.10 13.93
C THR A 420 13.39 6.76 13.41
N MET A 421 13.48 6.56 12.09
CA MET A 421 13.84 5.25 11.53
C MET A 421 15.23 4.72 11.94
N PRO A 422 16.28 5.54 12.08
CA PRO A 422 17.58 5.05 12.58
C PRO A 422 17.50 4.41 13.96
N LEU A 423 16.54 4.83 14.78
CA LEU A 423 16.35 4.36 16.16
C LEU A 423 15.68 2.98 16.20
N PHE A 424 14.97 2.62 15.15
CA PHE A 424 14.37 1.29 14.96
C PHE A 424 15.23 0.34 14.12
N ARG A 425 16.54 0.60 13.99
CA ARG A 425 17.46 -0.33 13.32
C ARG A 425 17.77 -1.51 14.24
N ARG A 426 18.02 -2.68 13.65
CA ARG A 426 18.37 -3.92 14.37
C ARG A 426 19.42 -3.69 15.46
N ASN A 427 20.53 -3.03 15.14
CA ASN A 427 21.61 -2.80 16.10
C ASN A 427 21.20 -1.93 17.30
N LYS A 428 20.24 -1.01 17.11
CA LYS A 428 19.69 -0.19 18.20
C LYS A 428 18.73 -1.00 19.06
N ILE A 429 17.94 -1.89 18.46
CA ILE A 429 17.03 -2.76 19.22
C ILE A 429 17.82 -3.77 20.04
N ILE A 430 18.91 -4.32 19.49
CA ILE A 430 19.81 -5.23 20.21
C ILE A 430 20.38 -4.56 21.46
N SER A 431 20.71 -3.27 21.43
CA SER A 431 21.15 -2.57 22.65
C SER A 431 20.06 -2.41 23.72
N HIS A 432 18.81 -2.71 23.39
CA HIS A 432 17.68 -2.68 24.32
C HIS A 432 17.14 -4.07 24.66
N ILE A 433 17.83 -5.15 24.23
CA ILE A 433 17.31 -6.51 24.43
C ILE A 433 17.12 -6.84 25.91
N ASN A 434 18.03 -6.39 26.78
CA ASN A 434 17.92 -6.61 28.23
C ASN A 434 16.66 -5.94 28.79
N VAL A 435 16.35 -4.69 28.39
CA VAL A 435 15.12 -4.00 28.81
C VAL A 435 13.86 -4.76 28.36
N ILE A 436 13.89 -5.36 27.17
CA ILE A 436 12.78 -6.19 26.67
C ILE A 436 12.65 -7.47 27.49
N ILE A 437 13.78 -8.12 27.80
CA ILE A 437 13.83 -9.32 28.63
C ILE A 437 13.31 -9.00 30.04
N ASP A 438 13.84 -7.97 30.68
CA ASP A 438 13.44 -7.54 32.03
C ASP A 438 11.94 -7.26 32.12
N GLY A 439 11.38 -6.53 31.14
CA GLY A 439 9.93 -6.30 31.09
C GLY A 439 9.14 -7.59 30.91
N THR A 440 9.66 -8.52 30.09
CA THR A 440 9.02 -9.82 29.84
C THR A 440 9.06 -10.70 31.09
N ASP A 441 10.19 -10.75 31.79
CA ASP A 441 10.37 -11.49 33.04
C ASP A 441 9.44 -10.94 34.13
N LYS A 442 9.32 -9.61 34.28
CA LYS A 442 8.31 -9.00 35.17
C LYS A 442 6.89 -9.47 34.86
N LEU A 443 6.53 -9.59 33.58
CA LEU A 443 5.21 -10.09 33.18
C LEU A 443 5.05 -11.59 33.50
N LEU A 444 6.07 -12.41 33.22
CA LEU A 444 6.05 -13.84 33.49
C LEU A 444 5.98 -14.13 34.99
N ASP A 445 6.72 -13.39 35.80
CA ASP A 445 6.70 -13.52 37.25
C ASP A 445 5.31 -13.15 37.80
N ARG A 446 4.66 -12.14 37.22
CA ARG A 446 3.26 -11.83 37.51
C ARG A 446 2.32 -12.98 37.13
N TRP A 447 2.60 -13.70 36.05
CA TRP A 447 1.81 -14.87 35.67
C TRP A 447 2.00 -16.02 36.64
N ARG A 448 3.27 -16.31 36.99
CA ARG A 448 3.66 -17.35 37.94
C ARG A 448 3.18 -17.10 39.36
N ALA A 449 3.05 -15.84 39.77
CA ALA A 449 2.55 -15.47 41.09
C ALA A 449 1.03 -15.72 41.26
N ARG A 450 0.28 -15.98 40.18
CA ARG A 450 -1.13 -16.35 40.30
C ARG A 450 -1.26 -17.82 40.74
N PRO A 451 -2.31 -18.18 41.51
CA PRO A 451 -2.56 -19.56 41.91
C PRO A 451 -2.61 -20.52 40.71
N SER A 452 -2.07 -21.72 40.89
CA SER A 452 -2.14 -22.78 39.88
C SER A 452 -3.61 -23.08 39.54
N GLY A 453 -3.90 -23.15 38.24
CA GLY A 453 -5.26 -23.36 37.72
C GLY A 453 -6.05 -22.09 37.38
N GLN A 454 -5.54 -20.88 37.70
CA GLN A 454 -6.18 -19.65 37.25
C GLN A 454 -5.84 -19.34 35.79
N ILE A 455 -6.85 -19.30 34.93
CA ILE A 455 -6.70 -18.93 33.51
C ILE A 455 -6.50 -17.41 33.39
N HIS A 456 -5.46 -16.98 32.68
CA HIS A 456 -5.25 -15.57 32.35
C HIS A 456 -6.25 -15.10 31.28
N THR A 457 -7.35 -14.49 31.71
CA THR A 457 -8.37 -13.95 30.79
C THR A 457 -7.97 -12.61 30.16
N ASP A 458 -6.94 -11.95 30.70
CA ASP A 458 -6.54 -10.57 30.38
C ASP A 458 -5.19 -10.47 29.62
N ILE A 459 -4.74 -11.55 28.98
CA ILE A 459 -3.43 -11.63 28.29
C ILE A 459 -3.23 -10.46 27.31
N ILE A 460 -4.26 -10.09 26.54
CA ILE A 460 -4.16 -9.00 25.57
C ILE A 460 -3.86 -7.65 26.24
N GLU A 461 -4.50 -7.36 27.37
CA GLU A 461 -4.24 -6.11 28.12
C GLU A 461 -2.84 -6.14 28.75
N GLN A 462 -2.43 -7.28 29.27
CA GLN A 462 -1.12 -7.45 29.90
C GLN A 462 0.03 -7.33 28.88
N CYS A 463 -0.09 -7.93 27.69
CA CYS A 463 0.87 -7.71 26.61
C CYS A 463 0.89 -6.25 26.13
N GLN A 464 -0.24 -5.54 26.15
CA GLN A 464 -0.27 -4.10 25.84
C GLN A 464 0.44 -3.27 26.91
N ASN A 465 0.31 -3.62 28.18
CA ASN A 465 1.03 -2.97 29.27
C ASN A 465 2.54 -3.25 29.14
N LEU A 466 2.94 -4.52 28.94
CA LEU A 466 4.35 -4.87 28.66
C LEU A 466 4.93 -4.03 27.52
N LEU A 467 4.23 -3.95 26.38
CA LEU A 467 4.68 -3.14 25.26
C LEU A 467 4.80 -1.67 25.64
N LEU A 468 3.83 -1.12 26.37
CA LEU A 468 3.90 0.27 26.84
C LEU A 468 5.12 0.51 27.73
N GLU A 469 5.39 -0.36 28.71
CA GLU A 469 6.55 -0.25 29.59
C GLU A 469 7.87 -0.31 28.81
N VAL A 470 8.03 -1.32 27.96
CA VAL A 470 9.19 -1.47 27.09
C VAL A 470 9.36 -0.25 26.19
N PHE A 471 8.27 0.27 25.59
CA PHE A 471 8.34 1.48 24.79
C PHE A 471 8.65 2.72 25.63
N GLY A 472 8.13 2.83 26.84
CA GLY A 472 8.41 3.93 27.77
C GLY A 472 9.90 4.01 28.09
N LEU A 473 10.48 2.87 28.47
CA LEU A 473 11.89 2.76 28.81
C LEU A 473 12.79 2.98 27.59
N ILE A 474 12.52 2.31 26.46
CA ILE A 474 13.37 2.43 25.26
C ILE A 474 13.26 3.82 24.62
N ALA A 475 12.04 4.37 24.53
CA ALA A 475 11.83 5.62 23.82
C ALA A 475 12.11 6.85 24.68
N PHE A 476 11.73 6.81 25.94
CA PHE A 476 11.69 8.01 26.77
C PHE A 476 12.56 7.90 28.03
N ASP A 477 13.24 6.76 28.24
CA ASP A 477 13.91 6.44 29.50
C ASP A 477 12.95 6.65 30.70
N TYR A 478 11.68 6.32 30.48
CA TYR A 478 10.60 6.65 31.40
C TYR A 478 9.83 5.39 31.78
N ASP A 479 9.87 5.06 33.06
CA ASP A 479 9.05 3.98 33.60
C ASP A 479 7.59 4.43 33.67
N LEU A 480 6.73 3.70 32.95
CA LEU A 480 5.28 3.95 32.94
C LEU A 480 4.57 3.20 34.07
N GLU A 481 5.29 2.36 34.82
CA GLU A 481 4.82 1.55 35.94
C GLU A 481 3.57 0.73 35.55
N THR A 482 3.55 0.19 34.32
CA THR A 482 2.33 -0.46 33.81
C THR A 482 2.19 -1.89 34.27
N LEU A 483 3.30 -2.55 34.65
CA LEU A 483 3.32 -3.91 35.16
C LEU A 483 3.26 -4.00 36.68
N ASP A 484 3.41 -2.89 37.42
CA ASP A 484 3.42 -2.90 38.89
C ASP A 484 2.06 -3.26 39.51
N ASN A 485 2.05 -4.36 40.27
CA ASN A 485 0.84 -4.97 40.83
C ASN A 485 0.22 -4.15 41.97
N ASN A 486 1.03 -3.38 42.70
CA ASN A 486 0.59 -2.68 43.90
C ASN A 486 -0.31 -1.47 43.59
N ASN A 487 -0.34 -0.99 42.35
CA ASN A 487 -1.03 0.23 41.94
C ASN A 487 -2.24 0.00 41.02
N SER A 488 -2.94 -1.13 41.16
CA SER A 488 -4.14 -1.42 40.35
C SER A 488 -5.21 -0.32 40.42
N GLY A 489 -5.29 0.41 41.55
CA GLY A 489 -6.16 1.59 41.73
C GLY A 489 -5.60 2.92 41.22
N ASN A 490 -4.27 3.09 41.22
CA ASN A 490 -3.60 4.37 40.90
C ASN A 490 -2.73 4.25 39.66
N LYS A 491 -3.36 3.89 38.52
CA LYS A 491 -2.65 3.89 37.24
C LYS A 491 -2.13 5.30 36.93
N ASN A 492 -0.85 5.41 36.53
CA ASN A 492 -0.22 6.67 36.12
C ASN A 492 -1.13 7.42 35.11
N GLU A 493 -1.26 8.73 35.31
CA GLU A 493 -2.10 9.60 34.49
C GLU A 493 -1.74 9.51 32.99
N LEU A 494 -0.45 9.37 32.68
CA LEU A 494 0.05 9.18 31.31
C LEU A 494 -0.43 7.86 30.72
N THR A 495 -0.31 6.76 31.46
CA THR A 495 -0.78 5.43 31.02
C THR A 495 -2.29 5.45 30.74
N LYS A 496 -3.07 6.12 31.59
CA LYS A 496 -4.51 6.32 31.37
C LYS A 496 -4.78 7.11 30.10
N ALA A 497 -4.06 8.21 29.88
CA ALA A 497 -4.18 9.03 28.69
C ALA A 497 -3.82 8.27 27.39
N LEU A 498 -2.74 7.48 27.41
CA LEU A 498 -2.33 6.65 26.27
C LEU A 498 -3.38 5.58 25.93
N ARG A 499 -3.94 4.90 26.94
CA ARG A 499 -5.04 3.95 26.72
C ARG A 499 -6.29 4.62 26.14
N ASP A 500 -6.62 5.82 26.63
CA ASP A 500 -7.74 6.61 26.10
C ASP A 500 -7.53 6.96 24.62
N ILE A 501 -6.33 7.42 24.25
CA ILE A 501 -5.97 7.70 22.85
C ILE A 501 -6.06 6.43 22.00
N MET A 502 -5.54 5.30 22.47
CA MET A 502 -5.56 4.03 21.74
C MET A 502 -6.99 3.50 21.54
N SER A 503 -7.84 3.59 22.56
CA SER A 503 -9.26 3.21 22.48
C SER A 503 -10.00 4.08 21.45
N ILE A 504 -9.81 5.41 21.52
CA ILE A 504 -10.38 6.35 20.55
C ILE A 504 -9.86 6.07 19.14
N PHE A 505 -8.56 5.80 18.99
CA PHE A 505 -7.96 5.51 17.69
C PHE A 505 -8.54 4.25 17.06
N ARG A 506 -8.73 3.17 17.83
CA ARG A 506 -9.38 1.93 17.36
C ARG A 506 -10.79 2.18 16.84
N MET A 507 -11.59 2.98 17.56
CA MET A 507 -12.93 3.35 17.12
C MET A 507 -12.89 4.15 15.81
N VAL A 508 -11.97 5.10 15.72
CA VAL A 508 -11.88 6.06 14.63
C VAL A 508 -11.28 5.44 13.36
N LEU A 509 -10.41 4.45 13.48
CA LEU A 509 -9.70 3.83 12.35
C LEU A 509 -10.64 3.20 11.31
N TYR A 510 -11.77 2.65 11.75
CA TYR A 510 -12.77 2.02 10.90
C TYR A 510 -13.84 3.00 10.39
N ALA A 511 -13.84 4.24 10.87
CA ALA A 511 -14.84 5.22 10.52
C ALA A 511 -14.52 5.90 9.16
N PRO A 512 -15.54 6.27 8.36
CA PRO A 512 -15.37 7.09 7.17
C PRO A 512 -14.59 8.37 7.47
N ARG A 513 -13.65 8.76 6.58
CA ARG A 513 -12.63 9.83 6.80
C ARG A 513 -13.09 11.13 7.47
N ILE A 514 -14.36 11.52 7.31
CA ILE A 514 -14.90 12.76 7.89
C ILE A 514 -15.18 12.59 9.39
N ILE A 515 -15.66 11.42 9.80
CA ILE A 515 -16.01 11.11 11.20
C ILE A 515 -14.81 11.24 12.14
N PRO A 516 -13.62 10.67 11.85
CA PRO A 516 -12.41 10.89 12.63
C PRO A 516 -12.14 12.36 12.96
N ILE A 517 -12.24 13.23 11.96
CA ILE A 517 -11.85 14.64 12.10
C ILE A 517 -12.83 15.36 13.03
N ILE A 518 -14.11 15.04 12.94
CA ILE A 518 -15.14 15.63 13.79
C ILE A 518 -15.05 15.04 15.21
N TYR A 519 -14.97 13.71 15.32
CA TYR A 519 -14.95 13.02 16.60
C TYR A 519 -13.74 13.40 17.45
N LEU A 520 -12.53 13.39 16.88
CA LEU A 520 -11.32 13.77 17.61
C LEU A 520 -11.38 15.22 18.10
N LYS A 521 -11.98 16.13 17.31
CA LYS A 521 -12.15 17.53 17.71
C LYS A 521 -13.19 17.74 18.79
N LEU A 522 -14.25 16.93 18.85
CA LEU A 522 -15.35 17.10 19.80
C LEU A 522 -15.23 16.24 21.05
N SER A 523 -14.44 15.16 21.01
CA SER A 523 -14.28 14.25 22.13
C SER A 523 -13.45 14.90 23.25
N SER A 524 -14.12 15.30 24.33
CA SER A 524 -13.46 15.84 25.53
C SER A 524 -12.49 14.85 26.16
N ARG A 525 -12.76 13.54 26.04
CA ARG A 525 -11.85 12.47 26.45
C ARG A 525 -10.55 12.49 25.63
N HIS A 526 -10.65 12.65 24.31
CA HIS A 526 -9.48 12.77 23.44
C HIS A 526 -8.65 14.02 23.79
N GLN A 527 -9.31 15.16 23.93
CA GLN A 527 -8.64 16.43 24.25
C GLN A 527 -7.92 16.37 25.60
N ARG A 528 -8.56 15.84 26.66
CA ARG A 528 -7.92 15.67 27.97
C ARG A 528 -6.71 14.73 27.88
N ALA A 529 -6.87 13.58 27.24
CA ALA A 529 -5.77 12.64 27.06
C ALA A 529 -4.61 13.24 26.26
N GLN A 530 -4.91 14.02 25.22
CA GLN A 530 -3.90 14.73 24.43
C GLN A 530 -3.15 15.76 25.27
N VAL A 531 -3.84 16.58 26.06
CA VAL A 531 -3.21 17.58 26.95
C VAL A 531 -2.33 16.89 27.99
N THR A 532 -2.79 15.79 28.58
CA THR A 532 -1.96 15.00 29.53
C THR A 532 -0.71 14.48 28.84
N VAL A 533 -0.82 13.85 27.65
CA VAL A 533 0.35 13.36 26.90
C VAL A 533 1.30 14.50 26.53
N GLU A 534 0.81 15.62 26.03
CA GLU A 534 1.62 16.78 25.67
C GLU A 534 2.39 17.32 26.89
N ARG A 535 1.73 17.43 28.05
CA ARG A 535 2.38 17.88 29.30
C ARG A 535 3.50 16.94 29.73
N TYR A 536 3.29 15.62 29.71
CA TYR A 536 4.34 14.66 30.08
C TYR A 536 5.48 14.66 29.06
N LEU A 537 5.18 14.72 27.76
CA LEU A 537 6.23 14.82 26.73
C LEU A 537 7.06 16.09 26.90
N ASN A 538 6.43 17.23 27.19
CA ASN A 538 7.16 18.47 27.46
C ASN A 538 8.06 18.33 28.69
N LYS A 539 7.56 17.73 29.78
CA LYS A 539 8.38 17.45 30.97
C LYS A 539 9.60 16.58 30.65
N MET A 540 9.42 15.51 29.88
CA MET A 540 10.53 14.64 29.47
C MET A 540 11.53 15.38 28.58
N VAL A 541 11.06 16.23 27.66
CA VAL A 541 11.92 17.06 26.82
C VAL A 541 12.69 18.08 27.67
N GLU A 542 12.03 18.75 28.61
CA GLU A 542 12.66 19.71 29.52
C GLU A 542 13.72 19.05 30.42
N GLN A 543 13.42 17.86 30.95
CA GLN A 543 14.38 17.05 31.70
C GLN A 543 15.60 16.70 30.86
N GLU A 544 15.40 16.18 29.65
CA GLU A 544 16.49 15.83 28.73
C GLU A 544 17.31 17.07 28.32
N MET A 545 16.67 18.24 28.19
CA MET A 545 17.35 19.49 27.88
C MET A 545 18.13 20.07 29.06
N ALA A 546 17.75 19.74 30.30
CA ALA A 546 18.42 20.20 31.51
C ALA A 546 19.66 19.35 31.87
N GLU A 547 19.82 18.17 31.28
CA GLU A 547 20.96 17.31 31.52
C GLU A 547 22.29 17.89 31.01
N SER A 548 23.40 17.45 31.61
CA SER A 548 24.74 17.89 31.19
C SER A 548 25.06 17.38 29.78
N PRO A 549 25.85 18.13 28.98
CA PRO A 549 26.24 17.70 27.63
C PRO A 549 26.88 16.31 27.57
N ASP A 550 27.62 15.94 28.62
CA ASP A 550 28.29 14.63 28.74
C ASP A 550 27.29 13.51 28.99
N SER A 551 26.30 13.71 29.89
CA SER A 551 25.20 12.77 30.10
C SER A 551 24.41 12.57 28.80
N ILE A 552 24.07 13.68 28.12
CA ILE A 552 23.37 13.64 26.84
C ILE A 552 24.21 12.90 25.79
N ALA A 553 25.53 13.10 25.72
CA ALA A 553 26.38 12.39 24.77
C ALA A 553 26.40 10.86 24.99
N GLN A 554 26.35 10.44 26.25
CA GLN A 554 26.26 9.02 26.62
C GLN A 554 24.86 8.45 26.32
N ARG A 555 23.79 9.17 26.67
CA ARG A 555 22.38 8.78 26.49
C ARG A 555 21.87 8.88 25.06
N LYS A 556 22.42 9.76 24.22
CA LYS A 556 22.14 9.83 22.76
C LYS A 556 22.30 8.48 22.07
N LYS A 557 23.12 7.58 22.63
CA LYS A 557 23.31 6.25 22.08
C LYS A 557 22.12 5.32 22.37
N THR A 558 21.34 5.58 23.42
CA THR A 558 20.35 4.65 23.98
C THR A 558 18.91 5.19 23.99
N SER A 559 18.66 6.49 24.11
CA SER A 559 17.29 7.01 24.23
C SER A 559 16.75 7.67 22.95
N LEU A 560 15.48 7.39 22.60
CA LEU A 560 14.80 8.01 21.44
C LEU A 560 14.58 9.51 21.67
N ILE A 561 14.18 9.92 22.89
CA ILE A 561 13.95 11.34 23.19
C ILE A 561 15.23 12.15 23.13
N ALA A 562 16.34 11.63 23.67
CA ALA A 562 17.68 12.23 23.55
C ALA A 562 18.07 12.47 22.08
N SER A 563 17.81 11.46 21.24
CA SER A 563 18.09 11.51 19.81
C SER A 563 17.22 12.54 19.08
N LEU A 564 15.93 12.62 19.43
CA LEU A 564 14.99 13.59 18.86
C LEU A 564 15.31 15.03 19.26
N VAL A 565 15.57 15.27 20.55
CA VAL A 565 15.96 16.58 21.10
C VAL A 565 17.25 17.06 20.46
N SER A 566 18.28 16.19 20.40
CA SER A 566 19.55 16.55 19.75
C SER A 566 19.38 16.87 18.26
N ALA A 567 18.48 16.17 17.55
CA ALA A 567 18.23 16.46 16.15
C ALA A 567 17.48 17.79 15.97
N LEU A 568 16.48 18.08 16.82
CA LEU A 568 15.78 19.36 16.82
C LEU A 568 16.72 20.53 17.08
N GLN A 569 17.60 20.44 18.08
CA GLN A 569 18.60 21.47 18.36
C GLN A 569 19.58 21.69 17.20
N THR A 570 19.97 20.60 16.53
CA THR A 570 20.86 20.66 15.36
C THR A 570 20.16 21.35 14.19
N ASP A 571 18.89 21.01 13.95
CA ASP A 571 18.07 21.63 12.92
C ASP A 571 17.80 23.11 13.22
N GLU A 572 17.54 23.48 14.47
CA GLU A 572 17.39 24.88 14.90
C GLU A 572 18.66 25.68 14.69
N LYS A 573 19.83 25.12 15.04
CA LYS A 573 21.13 25.74 14.76
C LYS A 573 21.40 25.88 13.27
N ALA A 574 21.05 24.87 12.47
CA ALA A 574 21.19 24.93 11.01
C ALA A 574 20.25 25.98 10.39
N GLU A 575 18.99 26.04 10.85
CA GLU A 575 18.01 27.02 10.39
C GLU A 575 18.40 28.44 10.82
N ALA A 576 18.93 28.62 12.03
CA ALA A 576 19.44 29.91 12.52
C ALA A 576 20.58 30.44 11.64
N LYS A 577 21.44 29.56 11.11
CA LYS A 577 22.54 29.89 10.20
C LYS A 577 22.11 30.23 8.76
N LYS A 578 20.89 29.88 8.34
CA LYS A 578 20.38 30.24 7.01
C LYS A 578 20.20 31.75 6.89
N LYS A 579 20.48 32.31 5.70
CA LYS A 579 20.22 33.72 5.40
C LYS A 579 18.70 33.99 5.51
N GLU A 580 18.31 35.20 5.87
CA GLU A 580 16.91 35.56 6.10
C GLU A 580 16.02 35.35 4.86
N GLU A 581 16.62 35.41 3.67
CA GLU A 581 15.97 35.12 2.38
C GLU A 581 15.63 33.63 2.22
N ASP A 582 16.48 32.73 2.72
CA ASP A 582 16.27 31.28 2.68
C ASP A 582 15.32 30.80 3.79
N LYS A 583 15.29 31.50 4.93
CA LYS A 583 14.36 31.23 6.05
C LYS A 583 12.89 31.39 5.67
N LYS A 584 12.58 32.25 4.69
CA LYS A 584 11.18 32.53 4.30
C LYS A 584 10.51 31.41 3.52
N GLY A 585 11.27 30.37 3.13
CA GLY A 585 10.80 29.23 2.34
C GLY A 585 10.38 29.68 0.94
N LYS A 586 10.89 29.03 -0.10
CA LYS A 586 10.33 29.24 -1.45
C LYS A 586 8.87 28.81 -1.43
N ILE A 587 7.96 29.78 -1.34
CA ILE A 587 6.54 29.56 -1.62
C ILE A 587 6.50 29.22 -3.11
N TYR A 588 6.51 27.93 -3.42
CA TYR A 588 6.26 27.45 -4.77
C TYR A 588 4.84 27.93 -5.13
N SER A 589 4.80 28.97 -5.96
CA SER A 589 3.58 29.55 -6.53
C SER A 589 3.03 28.67 -7.63
#